data_AF-A0A6I2KTF6-F1
#
_entry.id   AF-A0A6I2KTF6-F1
#
_cell.length_a   1.000
_cell.length_b   1.000
_cell.length_c   1.000
_cell.angle_alpha   90.00
_cell.angle_beta   90.00
_cell.angle_gamma   90.00
#
_symmetry.space_group_name_H-M   'P 1'
#
loop_
_entity.id
_entity.type
_entity.pdbx_description
1 polymer ?
#
loop_
_entity_poly.entity_id
_entity_poly.type
_entity_poly.pdbx_seq_one_letter_code
_entity_poly.pdbx_strand_id
1 'polypeptide(L)'
;MSPQYSAQINAKIYNSGPALFEAVRAVVIEHATADSVISVHKNNQQKLVREVENVLTQAISRNVSHHELWQVMWQRIVYAGTLSRKANAEIKSMQALIPLFRDLENYQPGRYVFDEGEWNTFSDYWKQRLPKDKQASWIQLSKADRNWNPAAHFANAKTTPEVWKVLTKDNASYPGLRFSALRHKIKRYYNVAAQLHGDSQRGGNPLDHFMDGYQFSQEHKIGQAWIQERHALGLVQARFEALLGNMTALHTMMDLGLKTIKPDRVMTYLFSQLGWLQTLPPSLTKEEVLAVYTKLNVVEEMTNRADVFAASLEKKGYAQAHRLLDIWLVKYGQEPEPDFGITVNLQSRGKGIRGLMESLTVNHTADQIDAQEAAQRWPMADFSRIDVKALNEAMPKNRAARRSPRIMTREQAEKVFYEHWKKAYAELPHIYPSREQGIANAPKEAILRLIKRGVDPDEAFRQVLDLERDD
;
A
#
# COMPACT_ATOMS: atom_id res chain seq x y z
N MET A 1 7.96 -15.66 38.45
CA MET A 1 8.27 -15.75 37.00
C MET A 1 8.73 -14.37 36.56
N SER A 2 9.86 -14.25 35.85
CA SER A 2 10.27 -12.97 35.25
C SER A 2 9.10 -12.41 34.44
N PRO A 3 8.78 -11.10 34.48
CA PRO A 3 7.85 -10.51 33.54
C PRO A 3 8.30 -10.90 32.13
N GLN A 4 7.42 -11.51 31.34
CA GLN A 4 7.68 -11.87 29.95
C GLN A 4 8.10 -10.60 29.19
N TYR A 5 9.08 -10.71 28.29
CA TYR A 5 9.64 -9.56 27.58
C TYR A 5 8.57 -8.78 26.81
N SER A 6 7.52 -9.49 26.33
CA SER A 6 6.34 -8.92 25.68
C SER A 6 5.58 -7.94 26.58
N ALA A 7 5.47 -8.24 27.87
CA ALA A 7 4.73 -7.40 28.80
C ALA A 7 5.47 -6.09 29.10
N GLN A 8 6.80 -6.14 29.16
CA GLN A 8 7.64 -4.93 29.29
C GLN A 8 7.48 -4.00 28.09
N ILE A 9 7.44 -4.55 26.88
CA ILE A 9 7.18 -3.78 25.65
C ILE A 9 5.78 -3.18 25.69
N ASN A 10 4.75 -3.93 26.08
CA ASN A 10 3.37 -3.41 26.17
C ASN A 10 3.26 -2.28 27.20
N ALA A 11 3.87 -2.41 28.38
CA ALA A 11 3.93 -1.33 29.36
C ALA A 11 4.61 -0.08 28.79
N LYS A 12 5.73 -0.24 28.08
CA LYS A 12 6.43 0.87 27.43
C LYS A 12 5.55 1.55 26.37
N ILE A 13 4.91 0.78 25.49
CA ILE A 13 4.00 1.32 24.46
C ILE A 13 2.85 2.08 25.10
N TYR A 14 2.20 1.48 26.11
CA TYR A 14 1.05 2.11 26.76
C TYR A 14 1.43 3.43 27.45
N ASN A 15 2.54 3.44 28.17
CA ASN A 15 2.98 4.59 28.95
C ASN A 15 3.55 5.73 28.09
N SER A 16 4.35 5.41 27.06
CA SER A 16 5.02 6.40 26.21
C SER A 16 4.25 6.76 24.94
N GLY A 17 3.31 5.91 24.53
CA GLY A 17 2.55 6.02 23.29
C GLY A 17 1.88 7.38 23.12
N PRO A 18 1.07 7.87 24.06
CA PRO A 18 0.36 9.13 23.88
C PRO A 18 1.29 10.34 23.69
N ALA A 19 2.35 10.43 24.49
CA ALA A 19 3.34 11.50 24.35
C ALA A 19 4.07 11.41 23.00
N LEU A 20 4.43 10.20 22.56
CA LEU A 20 5.02 9.99 21.24
C LEU A 20 4.07 10.39 20.12
N PHE A 21 2.79 10.00 20.21
CA PHE A 21 1.79 10.30 19.19
C PHE A 21 1.59 11.82 19.04
N GLU A 22 1.49 12.55 20.15
CA GLU A 22 1.40 14.02 20.12
C GLU A 22 2.64 14.65 19.49
N ALA A 23 3.82 14.19 19.88
CA ALA A 23 5.07 14.68 19.34
C ALA A 23 5.16 14.40 17.83
N VAL A 24 4.79 13.18 17.39
CA VAL A 24 4.72 12.81 15.97
C VAL A 24 3.76 13.72 15.21
N ARG A 25 2.55 13.94 15.72
CA ARG A 25 1.56 14.82 15.08
C ARG A 25 2.11 16.24 14.91
N ALA A 26 2.67 16.80 15.98
CA ALA A 26 3.22 18.14 15.98
C ALA A 26 4.36 18.29 14.95
N VAL A 27 5.36 17.40 14.98
CA VAL A 27 6.50 17.49 14.06
C VAL A 27 6.13 17.19 12.61
N VAL A 28 5.14 16.33 12.35
CA VAL A 28 4.64 16.12 10.98
C VAL A 28 4.03 17.41 10.45
N ILE A 29 3.14 18.06 11.22
CA ILE A 29 2.53 19.32 10.81
C ILE A 29 3.59 20.40 10.59
N GLU A 30 4.59 20.51 11.47
CA GLU A 30 5.55 21.61 11.43
C GLU A 30 6.73 21.37 10.46
N HIS A 31 7.21 20.14 10.34
CA HIS A 31 8.45 19.85 9.62
C HIS A 31 8.25 18.98 8.38
N ALA A 32 7.22 18.14 8.33
CA ALA A 32 6.98 17.31 7.14
C ALA A 32 6.35 18.12 6.00
N THR A 33 5.72 19.25 6.31
CA THR A 33 5.07 20.18 5.36
C THR A 33 5.96 21.37 4.96
N ALA A 34 7.23 21.36 5.38
CA ALA A 34 8.15 22.50 5.29
C ALA A 34 8.36 22.98 3.84
N ASP A 35 8.40 24.30 3.68
CA ASP A 35 8.78 24.98 2.45
C ASP A 35 9.57 26.25 2.80
N SER A 36 10.48 26.69 1.92
CA SER A 36 11.20 27.96 2.07
C SER A 36 10.28 29.18 2.07
N VAL A 37 9.11 29.07 1.45
CA VAL A 37 8.10 30.14 1.39
C VAL A 37 7.02 29.90 2.43
N ILE A 38 6.88 30.81 3.39
CA ILE A 38 5.97 30.69 4.55
C ILE A 38 4.52 30.44 4.12
N SER A 39 4.03 31.10 3.08
CA SER A 39 2.65 30.91 2.59
C SER A 39 2.43 29.51 2.01
N VAL A 40 3.43 28.95 1.31
CA VAL A 40 3.37 27.59 0.78
C VAL A 40 3.37 26.57 1.92
N HIS A 41 4.22 26.77 2.93
CA HIS A 41 4.23 25.93 4.12
C HIS A 41 2.87 25.91 4.84
N LYS A 42 2.25 27.07 5.06
CA LYS A 42 0.90 27.18 5.65
C LYS A 42 -0.16 26.47 4.81
N ASN A 43 -0.10 26.60 3.48
CA ASN A 43 -1.02 25.90 2.58
C ASN A 43 -0.83 24.37 2.66
N ASN A 44 0.41 23.89 2.75
CA ASN A 44 0.71 22.47 2.93
C ASN A 44 0.16 21.94 4.26
N GLN A 45 0.26 22.70 5.35
CA GLN A 45 -0.33 22.35 6.64
C GLN A 45 -1.85 22.21 6.56
N GLN A 46 -2.53 23.20 5.97
CA GLN A 46 -3.98 23.16 5.78
C GLN A 46 -4.41 21.98 4.91
N LYS A 47 -3.63 21.69 3.85
CA LYS A 47 -3.86 20.53 2.98
C LYS A 47 -3.74 19.22 3.77
N LEU A 48 -2.68 19.06 4.56
CA LEU A 48 -2.49 17.88 5.40
C LEU A 48 -3.66 17.69 6.36
N VAL A 49 -4.04 18.72 7.13
CA VAL A 49 -5.15 18.64 8.10
C VAL A 49 -6.44 18.23 7.41
N ARG A 50 -6.77 18.88 6.29
CA ARG A 50 -7.96 18.54 5.49
C ARG A 50 -7.94 17.09 5.00
N GLU A 51 -6.81 16.62 4.48
CA GLU A 51 -6.72 15.23 4.00
C GLU A 51 -6.80 14.22 5.15
N VAL A 52 -6.26 14.53 6.34
CA VAL A 52 -6.45 13.69 7.53
C VAL A 52 -7.93 13.63 7.92
N GLU A 53 -8.63 14.77 7.96
CA GLU A 53 -10.07 14.82 8.22
C GLU A 53 -10.88 14.05 7.16
N ASN A 54 -10.53 14.19 5.88
CA ASN A 54 -11.13 13.42 4.79
C ASN A 54 -10.97 11.92 5.03
N VAL A 55 -9.76 11.46 5.36
CA VAL A 55 -9.52 10.03 5.61
C VAL A 55 -10.30 9.54 6.84
N LEU A 56 -10.43 10.35 7.89
CA LEU A 56 -11.18 9.98 9.10
C LEU A 56 -12.70 9.96 8.88
N THR A 57 -13.23 10.85 8.04
CA THR A 57 -14.66 10.90 7.69
C THR A 57 -15.04 9.82 6.67
N GLN A 58 -14.09 9.39 5.83
CA GLN A 58 -14.25 8.26 4.89
C GLN A 58 -14.10 6.89 5.57
N ALA A 59 -14.09 6.80 6.91
CA ALA A 59 -14.20 5.51 7.58
C ALA A 59 -15.52 4.85 7.17
N ILE A 60 -15.44 3.61 6.67
CA ILE A 60 -16.60 2.94 6.09
C ILE A 60 -17.54 2.57 7.23
N SER A 61 -18.81 2.94 7.09
CA SER A 61 -19.85 2.49 8.01
C SER A 61 -19.92 0.95 8.01
N ARG A 62 -20.13 0.34 9.17
CA ARG A 62 -20.40 -1.10 9.24
C ARG A 62 -21.77 -1.48 8.65
N ASN A 63 -22.64 -0.50 8.42
CA ASN A 63 -23.88 -0.67 7.67
C ASN A 63 -23.64 -0.41 6.18
N VAL A 64 -22.59 -1.04 5.63
CA VAL A 64 -22.18 -0.92 4.24
C VAL A 64 -23.12 -1.75 3.36
N SER A 65 -23.47 -1.25 2.18
CA SER A 65 -24.15 -2.05 1.15
C SER A 65 -23.19 -2.98 0.41
N HIS A 66 -23.70 -3.99 -0.28
CA HIS A 66 -22.86 -4.86 -1.13
C HIS A 66 -22.09 -4.06 -2.19
N HIS A 67 -22.72 -3.01 -2.75
CA HIS A 67 -22.09 -2.11 -3.70
C HIS A 67 -20.92 -1.33 -3.08
N GLU A 68 -21.13 -0.73 -1.91
CA GLU A 68 -20.07 0.05 -1.23
C GLU A 68 -18.92 -0.87 -0.80
N LEU A 69 -19.21 -2.06 -0.28
CA LEU A 69 -18.17 -3.03 0.11
C LEU A 69 -17.38 -3.51 -1.11
N TRP A 70 -18.07 -3.73 -2.23
CA TRP A 70 -17.43 -4.02 -3.51
C TRP A 70 -16.44 -2.91 -3.89
N GLN A 71 -16.89 -1.65 -3.91
CA GLN A 71 -16.05 -0.50 -4.25
C GLN A 71 -14.78 -0.43 -3.41
N VAL A 72 -14.89 -0.71 -2.12
CA VAL A 72 -13.75 -0.72 -1.21
C VAL A 72 -12.78 -1.85 -1.56
N MET A 73 -13.27 -3.09 -1.64
CA MET A 73 -12.41 -4.26 -1.79
C MET A 73 -11.63 -4.27 -3.10
N TRP A 74 -12.28 -3.99 -4.23
CA TRP A 74 -11.61 -4.08 -5.53
C TRP A 74 -10.57 -2.97 -5.69
N GLN A 75 -10.86 -1.76 -5.20
CA GLN A 75 -9.87 -0.68 -5.22
C GLN A 75 -8.64 -1.04 -4.38
N ARG A 76 -8.81 -1.71 -3.23
CA ARG A 76 -7.66 -2.20 -2.42
C ARG A 76 -6.84 -3.26 -3.14
N ILE A 77 -7.45 -4.12 -3.94
CA ILE A 77 -6.72 -5.05 -4.81
C ILE A 77 -5.88 -4.28 -5.86
N VAL A 78 -6.39 -3.17 -6.42
CA VAL A 78 -5.60 -2.31 -7.32
C VAL A 78 -4.39 -1.72 -6.59
N TYR A 79 -4.59 -1.14 -5.40
CA TYR A 79 -3.50 -0.54 -4.61
C TYR A 79 -2.44 -1.55 -4.15
N ALA A 80 -2.78 -2.83 -3.99
CA ALA A 80 -1.84 -3.83 -3.52
C ALA A 80 -0.58 -3.91 -4.40
N GLY A 81 0.55 -3.44 -3.85
CA GLY A 81 1.84 -3.39 -4.55
C GLY A 81 1.97 -2.33 -5.65
N THR A 82 1.04 -1.37 -5.72
CA THR A 82 0.99 -0.34 -6.76
C THR A 82 1.18 1.06 -6.16
N LEU A 83 1.92 1.93 -6.83
CA LEU A 83 2.03 3.34 -6.43
C LEU A 83 0.66 4.03 -6.54
N SER A 84 0.32 4.90 -5.59
CA SER A 84 -0.99 5.55 -5.51
C SER A 84 -1.39 6.25 -6.82
N ARG A 85 -0.49 7.03 -7.44
CA ARG A 85 -0.75 7.68 -8.75
C ARG A 85 -1.17 6.69 -9.83
N LYS A 86 -0.49 5.54 -9.93
CA LYS A 86 -0.80 4.50 -10.92
C LYS A 86 -2.10 3.80 -10.58
N ALA A 87 -2.32 3.46 -9.31
CA ALA A 87 -3.54 2.83 -8.83
C ALA A 87 -4.77 3.72 -9.10
N ASN A 88 -4.69 5.02 -8.81
CA ASN A 88 -5.77 5.98 -9.07
C ASN A 88 -6.14 6.05 -10.55
N ALA A 89 -5.13 6.06 -11.43
CA ALA A 89 -5.36 6.05 -12.88
C ALA A 89 -6.01 4.76 -13.37
N GLU A 90 -5.61 3.61 -12.81
CA GLU A 90 -6.22 2.31 -13.09
C GLU A 90 -7.67 2.25 -12.60
N ILE A 91 -7.94 2.66 -11.36
CA ILE A 91 -9.30 2.73 -10.78
C ILE A 91 -10.22 3.58 -11.66
N LYS A 92 -9.82 4.81 -12.01
CA LYS A 92 -10.60 5.71 -12.85
C LYS A 92 -10.91 5.09 -14.21
N SER A 93 -9.92 4.47 -14.85
CA SER A 93 -10.09 3.83 -16.15
C SER A 93 -11.05 2.63 -16.07
N MET A 94 -10.94 1.81 -15.03
CA MET A 94 -11.81 0.66 -14.82
C MET A 94 -13.27 1.08 -14.57
N GLN A 95 -13.51 2.09 -13.72
CA GLN A 95 -14.85 2.62 -13.44
C GLN A 95 -15.51 3.26 -14.67
N ALA A 96 -14.71 3.93 -15.51
CA ALA A 96 -15.19 4.54 -16.73
C ALA A 96 -15.60 3.50 -17.78
N LEU A 97 -14.76 2.47 -17.99
CA LEU A 97 -14.85 1.59 -19.15
C LEU A 97 -15.50 0.23 -18.88
N ILE A 98 -15.51 -0.25 -17.64
CA ILE A 98 -15.96 -1.61 -17.30
C ILE A 98 -17.14 -1.53 -16.32
N PRO A 99 -18.38 -1.85 -16.75
CA PRO A 99 -19.58 -1.69 -15.93
C PRO A 99 -19.51 -2.34 -14.54
N LEU A 100 -18.93 -3.54 -14.44
CA LEU A 100 -18.72 -4.24 -13.16
C LEU A 100 -17.98 -3.39 -12.10
N PHE A 101 -16.95 -2.64 -12.50
CA PHE A 101 -16.16 -1.85 -11.55
C PHE A 101 -16.84 -0.53 -11.17
N ARG A 102 -17.89 -0.14 -11.89
CA ARG A 102 -18.80 0.95 -11.50
C ARG A 102 -19.83 0.46 -10.51
N ASP A 103 -20.43 -0.70 -10.76
CA ASP A 103 -21.51 -1.23 -9.93
C ASP A 103 -21.54 -2.76 -9.95
N LEU A 104 -21.61 -3.35 -8.75
CA LEU A 104 -21.69 -4.80 -8.53
C LEU A 104 -22.92 -5.41 -9.21
N GLU A 105 -24.01 -4.65 -9.40
CA GLU A 105 -25.21 -5.14 -10.09
C GLU A 105 -24.94 -5.53 -11.56
N ASN A 106 -23.86 -5.01 -12.16
CA ASN A 106 -23.42 -5.42 -13.49
C ASN A 106 -22.68 -6.76 -13.49
N TYR A 107 -22.42 -7.36 -12.33
CA TYR A 107 -21.84 -8.69 -12.25
C TYR A 107 -22.85 -9.75 -12.71
N GLN A 108 -22.48 -10.49 -13.74
CA GLN A 108 -23.23 -11.63 -14.24
C GLN A 108 -22.31 -12.86 -14.20
N PRO A 109 -22.58 -13.86 -13.34
CA PRO A 109 -21.66 -15.00 -13.12
C PRO A 109 -21.22 -15.68 -14.42
N GLY A 110 -22.14 -15.88 -15.37
CA GLY A 110 -21.85 -16.51 -16.66
C GLY A 110 -21.04 -15.65 -17.64
N ARG A 111 -20.97 -14.33 -17.45
CA ARG A 111 -20.20 -13.42 -18.32
C ARG A 111 -18.82 -13.11 -17.78
N TYR A 112 -18.58 -13.26 -16.48
CA TYR A 112 -17.30 -12.95 -15.85
C TYR A 112 -16.58 -14.21 -15.36
N VAL A 113 -16.30 -15.13 -16.28
CA VAL A 113 -15.59 -16.39 -15.99
C VAL A 113 -14.13 -16.24 -16.36
N PHE A 114 -13.24 -16.51 -15.40
CA PHE A 114 -11.78 -16.45 -15.58
C PHE A 114 -11.16 -17.81 -15.28
N ASP A 115 -10.48 -18.40 -16.25
CA ASP A 115 -9.66 -19.59 -16.03
C ASP A 115 -8.16 -19.19 -15.98
N GLU A 116 -7.54 -19.45 -14.84
CA GLU A 116 -6.15 -19.08 -14.59
C GLU A 116 -5.17 -19.87 -15.47
N GLY A 117 -5.48 -21.12 -15.80
CA GLY A 117 -4.65 -22.00 -16.63
C GLY A 117 -4.63 -21.55 -18.09
N GLU A 118 -5.80 -21.22 -18.63
CA GLU A 118 -5.95 -20.67 -19.99
C GLU A 118 -5.20 -19.36 -20.14
N TRP A 119 -5.37 -18.43 -19.20
CA TRP A 119 -4.66 -17.16 -19.24
C TRP A 119 -3.13 -17.31 -19.13
N ASN A 120 -2.65 -18.22 -18.27
CA ASN A 120 -1.22 -18.47 -18.16
C ASN A 120 -0.67 -19.00 -19.49
N THR A 121 -1.32 -20.00 -20.08
CA THR A 121 -0.96 -20.57 -21.40
C THR A 121 -0.90 -19.49 -22.48
N PHE A 122 -1.94 -18.65 -22.58
CA PHE A 122 -1.98 -17.53 -23.52
C PHE A 122 -0.84 -16.53 -23.28
N SER A 123 -0.65 -16.10 -22.02
CA SER A 123 0.35 -15.08 -21.69
C SER A 123 1.78 -15.58 -21.88
N ASP A 124 2.04 -16.86 -21.60
CA ASP A 124 3.37 -17.46 -21.71
C ASP A 124 3.74 -17.68 -23.16
N TYR A 125 2.79 -18.13 -24.00
CA TYR A 125 2.96 -18.20 -25.45
C TYR A 125 3.49 -16.88 -26.02
N TRP A 126 2.88 -15.75 -25.64
CA TRP A 126 3.29 -14.44 -26.14
C TRP A 126 4.59 -13.94 -25.52
N LYS A 127 4.80 -14.12 -24.20
CA LYS A 127 6.05 -13.71 -23.54
C LYS A 127 7.27 -14.47 -24.05
N GLN A 128 7.14 -15.77 -24.36
CA GLN A 128 8.25 -16.59 -24.85
C GLN A 128 8.75 -16.14 -26.23
N ARG A 129 7.92 -15.44 -27.01
CA ARG A 129 8.30 -14.84 -28.29
C ARG A 129 9.10 -13.54 -28.14
N LEU A 130 9.18 -13.00 -26.93
CA LEU A 130 9.83 -11.72 -26.65
C LEU A 130 11.11 -11.91 -25.82
N PRO A 131 12.12 -11.04 -26.02
CA PRO A 131 13.25 -10.93 -25.10
C PRO A 131 12.81 -10.73 -23.65
N LYS A 132 13.57 -11.27 -22.69
CA LYS A 132 13.21 -11.24 -21.26
C LYS A 132 12.95 -9.83 -20.72
N ASP A 133 13.72 -8.84 -21.17
CA ASP A 133 13.58 -7.43 -20.79
C ASP A 133 12.30 -6.77 -21.34
N LYS A 134 11.70 -7.35 -22.37
CA LYS A 134 10.45 -6.87 -23.00
C LYS A 134 9.20 -7.58 -22.52
N GLN A 135 9.33 -8.68 -21.79
CA GLN A 135 8.18 -9.47 -21.31
C GLN A 135 7.25 -8.69 -20.37
N ALA A 136 7.69 -7.61 -19.72
CA ALA A 136 6.82 -6.76 -18.91
C ALA A 136 5.78 -5.99 -19.76
N SER A 137 6.10 -5.71 -21.03
CA SER A 137 5.25 -4.97 -21.99
C SER A 137 4.64 -5.89 -23.04
N TRP A 138 4.57 -7.20 -22.76
CA TRP A 138 4.23 -8.21 -23.77
C TRP A 138 2.89 -7.93 -24.46
N ILE A 139 1.84 -7.53 -23.73
CA ILE A 139 0.52 -7.26 -24.33
C ILE A 139 0.61 -6.18 -25.41
N GLN A 140 1.30 -5.07 -25.13
CA GLN A 140 1.44 -3.97 -26.08
C GLN A 140 2.19 -4.42 -27.32
N LEU A 141 3.30 -5.15 -27.13
CA LEU A 141 4.13 -5.63 -28.24
C LEU A 141 3.44 -6.72 -29.07
N SER A 142 2.68 -7.60 -28.43
CA SER A 142 1.99 -8.70 -29.10
C SER A 142 0.85 -8.23 -29.99
N LYS A 143 0.19 -7.10 -29.69
CA LYS A 143 -0.86 -6.52 -30.53
C LYS A 143 -0.40 -6.14 -31.94
N ALA A 144 0.88 -5.87 -32.13
CA ALA A 144 1.47 -5.57 -33.44
C ALA A 144 1.82 -6.83 -34.25
N ASP A 145 1.80 -8.02 -33.64
CA ASP A 145 2.06 -9.28 -34.35
C ASP A 145 0.85 -9.63 -35.21
N ARG A 146 1.08 -9.99 -36.48
CA ARG A 146 0.03 -10.42 -37.43
C ARG A 146 -0.80 -11.61 -36.94
N ASN A 147 -0.26 -12.42 -36.04
CA ASN A 147 -0.92 -13.58 -35.46
C ASN A 147 -1.71 -13.24 -34.19
N TRP A 148 -1.79 -11.96 -33.80
CA TRP A 148 -2.56 -11.51 -32.65
C TRP A 148 -4.06 -11.71 -32.89
N ASN A 149 -4.59 -12.82 -32.38
CA ASN A 149 -6.02 -13.11 -32.44
C ASN A 149 -6.52 -13.74 -31.13
N PRO A 150 -6.69 -12.94 -30.05
CA PRO A 150 -7.23 -13.44 -28.80
C PRO A 150 -8.63 -14.05 -28.96
N ALA A 151 -9.47 -13.49 -29.84
CA ALA A 151 -10.82 -13.99 -30.07
C ALA A 151 -10.82 -15.45 -30.55
N ALA A 152 -9.95 -15.79 -31.51
CA ALA A 152 -9.78 -17.18 -31.95
C ALA A 152 -9.19 -18.08 -30.86
N HIS A 153 -8.24 -17.57 -30.06
CA HIS A 153 -7.67 -18.32 -28.95
C HIS A 153 -8.72 -18.70 -27.89
N PHE A 154 -9.63 -17.77 -27.56
CA PHE A 154 -10.63 -17.95 -26.53
C PHE A 154 -12.01 -18.42 -27.05
N ALA A 155 -12.15 -18.76 -28.33
CA ALA A 155 -13.45 -19.09 -28.94
C ALA A 155 -14.19 -20.27 -28.26
N ASN A 156 -13.44 -21.26 -27.77
CA ASN A 156 -13.95 -22.44 -27.06
C ASN A 156 -13.37 -22.55 -25.64
N ALA A 157 -12.86 -21.44 -25.11
CA ALA A 157 -12.25 -21.39 -23.80
C ALA A 157 -13.30 -21.14 -22.71
N LYS A 158 -12.97 -21.46 -21.47
CA LYS A 158 -13.79 -21.12 -20.29
C LYS A 158 -13.73 -19.63 -19.99
N THR A 159 -12.59 -18.99 -20.24
CA THR A 159 -12.43 -17.55 -20.07
C THR A 159 -13.32 -16.80 -21.03
N THR A 160 -14.30 -16.07 -20.50
CA THR A 160 -15.35 -15.43 -21.30
C THR A 160 -14.86 -14.20 -22.06
N PRO A 161 -15.58 -13.77 -23.13
CA PRO A 161 -15.29 -12.56 -23.88
C PRO A 161 -15.09 -11.29 -23.04
N GLU A 162 -15.96 -11.05 -22.06
CA GLU A 162 -15.87 -9.89 -21.19
C GLU A 162 -14.57 -9.87 -20.40
N VAL A 163 -14.09 -11.05 -19.98
CA VAL A 163 -12.86 -11.19 -19.21
C VAL A 163 -11.65 -11.04 -20.11
N TRP A 164 -11.49 -11.87 -21.16
CA TRP A 164 -10.25 -11.82 -21.94
C TRP A 164 -10.06 -10.48 -22.64
N LYS A 165 -11.13 -9.78 -23.04
CA LYS A 165 -11.05 -8.43 -23.61
C LYS A 165 -10.48 -7.41 -22.62
N VAL A 166 -10.85 -7.51 -21.34
CA VAL A 166 -10.25 -6.68 -20.27
C VAL A 166 -8.78 -7.04 -20.09
N LEU A 167 -8.46 -8.35 -20.05
CA LEU A 167 -7.08 -8.82 -19.82
C LEU A 167 -6.12 -8.43 -20.95
N THR A 168 -6.58 -8.49 -22.20
CA THR A 168 -5.82 -8.08 -23.38
C THR A 168 -5.89 -6.58 -23.67
N LYS A 169 -6.70 -5.85 -22.89
CA LYS A 169 -6.98 -4.42 -23.08
C LYS A 169 -7.46 -4.15 -24.50
N ASP A 170 -8.44 -4.90 -24.97
CA ASP A 170 -8.96 -4.79 -26.32
C ASP A 170 -9.35 -3.33 -26.64
N ASN A 171 -8.66 -2.69 -27.58
CA ASN A 171 -8.83 -1.24 -27.84
C ASN A 171 -10.19 -0.93 -28.46
N ALA A 172 -10.81 -1.89 -29.16
CA ALA A 172 -12.14 -1.73 -29.74
C ALA A 172 -13.21 -1.67 -28.65
N SER A 173 -13.10 -2.51 -27.61
CA SER A 173 -14.07 -2.56 -26.51
C SER A 173 -13.75 -1.56 -25.38
N TYR A 174 -12.46 -1.34 -25.08
CA TYR A 174 -11.99 -0.57 -23.93
C TYR A 174 -10.81 0.35 -24.31
N PRO A 175 -11.05 1.42 -25.09
CA PRO A 175 -10.01 2.34 -25.53
C PRO A 175 -9.29 2.97 -24.33
N GLY A 176 -7.96 2.92 -24.31
CA GLY A 176 -7.14 3.51 -23.25
C GLY A 176 -7.21 2.81 -21.89
N LEU A 177 -7.69 1.56 -21.82
CA LEU A 177 -7.84 0.84 -20.55
C LEU A 177 -6.52 0.67 -19.80
N ARG A 178 -6.45 1.29 -18.62
CA ARG A 178 -5.38 1.09 -17.65
C ARG A 178 -5.80 -0.03 -16.70
N PHE A 179 -5.42 -1.27 -17.03
CA PHE A 179 -5.71 -2.46 -16.21
C PHE A 179 -4.45 -3.31 -15.98
N SER A 180 -4.27 -3.82 -14.76
CA SER A 180 -3.18 -4.72 -14.41
C SER A 180 -3.58 -6.17 -14.66
N ALA A 181 -3.05 -6.76 -15.73
CA ALA A 181 -3.32 -8.16 -16.10
C ALA A 181 -2.55 -9.20 -15.24
N LEU A 182 -2.32 -8.90 -13.96
CA LEU A 182 -1.70 -9.81 -13.02
C LEU A 182 -2.71 -10.88 -12.57
N ARG A 183 -2.44 -12.16 -12.87
CA ARG A 183 -3.34 -13.30 -12.61
C ARG A 183 -3.99 -13.30 -11.22
N HIS A 184 -3.19 -13.05 -10.19
CA HIS A 184 -3.66 -13.11 -8.81
C HIS A 184 -4.58 -11.93 -8.46
N LYS A 185 -4.48 -10.78 -9.13
CA LYS A 185 -5.42 -9.66 -8.92
C LYS A 185 -6.75 -9.95 -9.61
N ILE A 186 -6.68 -10.44 -10.85
CA ILE A 186 -7.85 -10.80 -11.66
C ILE A 186 -8.74 -11.78 -10.91
N LYS A 187 -8.14 -12.88 -10.42
CA LYS A 187 -8.84 -13.89 -9.61
C LYS A 187 -9.55 -13.27 -8.41
N ARG A 188 -8.89 -12.35 -7.70
CA ARG A 188 -9.47 -11.69 -6.53
C ARG A 188 -10.65 -10.78 -6.90
N TYR A 189 -10.55 -10.00 -7.99
CA TYR A 189 -11.67 -9.16 -8.43
C TYR A 189 -12.95 -9.98 -8.65
N TYR A 190 -12.85 -11.07 -9.41
CA TYR A 190 -14.02 -11.88 -9.74
C TYR A 190 -14.50 -12.75 -8.58
N ASN A 191 -13.60 -13.24 -7.72
CA ASN A 191 -14.00 -13.96 -6.50
C ASN A 191 -14.78 -13.05 -5.54
N VAL A 192 -14.31 -11.81 -5.35
CA VAL A 192 -15.02 -10.84 -4.52
C VAL A 192 -16.38 -10.49 -5.13
N ALA A 193 -16.43 -10.21 -6.44
CA ALA A 193 -17.68 -9.91 -7.11
C ALA A 193 -18.68 -11.07 -7.00
N ALA A 194 -18.22 -12.32 -7.21
CA ALA A 194 -19.04 -13.52 -7.07
C ALA A 194 -19.59 -13.69 -5.65
N GLN A 195 -18.72 -13.53 -4.63
CA GLN A 195 -19.11 -13.64 -3.24
C GLN A 195 -20.17 -12.59 -2.87
N LEU A 196 -19.90 -11.31 -3.11
CA LEU A 196 -20.79 -10.22 -2.73
C LEU A 196 -22.11 -10.24 -3.53
N HIS A 197 -22.07 -10.64 -4.80
CA HIS A 197 -23.28 -10.82 -5.58
C HIS A 197 -24.12 -11.99 -5.04
N GLY A 198 -23.49 -13.12 -4.71
CA GLY A 198 -24.20 -14.26 -4.10
C GLY A 198 -24.79 -13.93 -2.72
N ASP A 199 -24.12 -13.10 -1.94
CA ASP A 199 -24.63 -12.59 -0.66
C ASP A 199 -25.82 -11.64 -0.87
N SER A 200 -25.75 -10.77 -1.89
CA SER A 200 -26.83 -9.82 -2.18
C SER A 200 -28.11 -10.52 -2.63
N GLN A 201 -28.01 -11.58 -3.43
CA GLN A 201 -29.17 -12.39 -3.83
C GLN A 201 -29.85 -13.09 -2.65
N ARG A 202 -29.14 -13.29 -1.53
CA ARG A 202 -29.69 -13.89 -0.30
C ARG A 202 -30.30 -12.87 0.66
N GLY A 203 -30.14 -11.57 0.40
CA GLY A 203 -30.73 -10.50 1.21
C GLY A 203 -30.06 -10.28 2.58
N GLY A 204 -28.83 -10.75 2.79
CA GLY A 204 -28.08 -10.57 4.04
C GLY A 204 -27.34 -9.22 4.13
N ASN A 205 -26.72 -8.92 5.28
CA ASN A 205 -25.73 -7.85 5.34
C ASN A 205 -24.42 -8.35 4.69
N PRO A 206 -23.75 -7.56 3.83
CA PRO A 206 -22.53 -7.99 3.14
C PRO A 206 -21.38 -8.37 4.09
N LEU A 207 -21.40 -7.88 5.33
CA LEU A 207 -20.40 -8.21 6.34
C LEU A 207 -20.71 -9.49 7.11
N ASP A 208 -21.93 -10.04 7.06
CA ASP A 208 -22.32 -11.22 7.83
C ASP A 208 -21.38 -12.41 7.56
N HIS A 209 -21.06 -12.64 6.29
CA HIS A 209 -20.12 -13.68 5.86
C HIS A 209 -18.74 -13.53 6.53
N PHE A 210 -18.24 -12.31 6.64
CA PHE A 210 -16.90 -12.03 7.16
C PHE A 210 -16.87 -12.00 8.68
N MET A 211 -17.91 -11.46 9.29
CA MET A 211 -17.97 -11.18 10.72
C MET A 211 -18.38 -12.42 11.52
N ASP A 212 -19.27 -13.27 10.99
CA ASP A 212 -19.75 -14.51 11.62
C ASP A 212 -20.08 -14.33 13.11
N GLY A 213 -20.97 -13.37 13.40
CA GLY A 213 -21.38 -13.07 14.77
C GLY A 213 -20.39 -12.25 15.59
N TYR A 214 -19.22 -11.87 15.05
CA TYR A 214 -18.33 -10.91 15.71
C TYR A 214 -19.04 -9.57 15.93
N GLN A 215 -19.21 -9.19 17.19
CA GLN A 215 -19.79 -7.91 17.59
C GLN A 215 -18.68 -6.92 17.86
N PHE A 216 -18.63 -5.86 17.05
CA PHE A 216 -17.66 -4.80 17.25
C PHE A 216 -17.95 -4.03 18.54
N SER A 217 -16.92 -3.89 19.37
CA SER A 217 -16.88 -2.97 20.52
C SER A 217 -15.93 -1.83 20.23
N GLN A 218 -16.28 -0.58 20.56
CA GLN A 218 -15.30 0.52 20.53
C GLN A 218 -14.25 0.33 21.63
N GLU A 219 -14.70 0.02 22.85
CA GLU A 219 -13.85 -0.19 24.02
C GLU A 219 -12.80 -1.27 23.77
N HIS A 220 -11.52 -0.92 23.91
CA HIS A 220 -10.42 -1.87 23.90
C HIS A 220 -10.51 -2.84 25.07
N LYS A 221 -10.67 -4.14 24.77
CA LYS A 221 -10.77 -5.17 25.79
C LYS A 221 -9.43 -5.45 26.45
N ILE A 222 -9.48 -6.02 27.65
CA ILE A 222 -8.30 -6.44 28.43
C ILE A 222 -8.46 -7.88 28.94
N GLY A 223 -7.35 -8.50 29.36
CA GLY A 223 -7.33 -9.84 29.95
C GLY A 223 -7.91 -10.91 29.03
N GLN A 224 -8.79 -11.76 29.56
CA GLN A 224 -9.39 -12.85 28.80
C GLN A 224 -10.30 -12.34 27.66
N ALA A 225 -11.00 -11.22 27.86
CA ALA A 225 -11.85 -10.63 26.84
C ALA A 225 -11.02 -10.13 25.65
N TRP A 226 -9.80 -9.63 25.89
CA TRP A 226 -8.87 -9.26 24.83
C TRP A 226 -8.42 -10.48 24.01
N ILE A 227 -8.06 -11.60 24.65
CA ILE A 227 -7.70 -12.84 23.95
C ILE A 227 -8.85 -13.29 23.03
N GLN A 228 -10.08 -13.27 23.55
CA GLN A 228 -11.27 -13.66 22.78
C GLN A 228 -11.52 -12.72 21.59
N GLU A 229 -11.39 -11.41 21.79
CA GLU A 229 -11.49 -10.41 20.71
C GLU A 229 -10.41 -10.63 19.65
N ARG A 230 -9.17 -10.94 20.06
CA ARG A 230 -8.07 -11.16 19.13
C ARG A 230 -8.24 -12.43 18.31
N HIS A 231 -8.70 -13.51 18.94
CA HIS A 231 -9.07 -14.74 18.25
C HIS A 231 -10.20 -14.49 17.24
N ALA A 232 -11.27 -13.79 17.65
CA ALA A 232 -12.39 -13.49 16.77
C ALA A 232 -11.96 -12.62 15.57
N LEU A 233 -11.15 -11.58 15.80
CA LEU A 233 -10.60 -10.76 14.73
C LEU A 233 -9.67 -11.55 13.79
N GLY A 234 -8.93 -12.54 14.31
CA GLY A 234 -8.15 -13.48 13.48
C GLY A 234 -9.03 -14.33 12.56
N LEU A 235 -10.19 -14.79 13.03
CA LEU A 235 -11.17 -15.48 12.19
C LEU A 235 -11.76 -14.57 11.11
N VAL A 236 -12.12 -13.33 11.48
CA VAL A 236 -12.58 -12.32 10.50
C VAL A 236 -11.50 -12.07 9.45
N GLN A 237 -10.24 -11.88 9.86
CA GLN A 237 -9.11 -11.71 8.95
C GLN A 237 -8.96 -12.88 8.00
N ALA A 238 -9.04 -14.12 8.49
CA ALA A 238 -8.91 -15.32 7.65
C ALA A 238 -9.95 -15.36 6.53
N ARG A 239 -11.19 -14.93 6.80
CA ARG A 239 -12.26 -14.85 5.79
C ARG A 239 -12.00 -13.78 4.73
N PHE A 240 -11.57 -12.58 5.15
CA PHE A 240 -11.13 -11.56 4.20
C PHE A 240 -9.89 -12.01 3.41
N GLU A 241 -8.93 -12.68 4.05
CA GLU A 241 -7.70 -13.15 3.42
C GLU A 241 -7.96 -14.18 2.31
N ALA A 242 -8.92 -15.08 2.50
CA ALA A 242 -9.32 -16.06 1.49
C ALA A 242 -9.70 -15.39 0.15
N LEU A 243 -10.24 -14.17 0.19
CA LEU A 243 -10.64 -13.42 -1.01
C LEU A 243 -9.60 -12.37 -1.45
N LEU A 244 -8.94 -11.70 -0.51
CA LEU A 244 -8.15 -10.49 -0.80
C LEU A 244 -6.63 -10.70 -0.68
N GLY A 245 -6.22 -11.78 -0.01
CA GLY A 245 -4.88 -12.00 0.52
C GLY A 245 -4.60 -11.20 1.79
N ASN A 246 -3.66 -11.69 2.61
CA ASN A 246 -3.39 -11.21 3.97
C ASN A 246 -3.31 -9.66 4.12
N MET A 247 -2.37 -9.02 3.43
CA MET A 247 -2.15 -7.57 3.57
C MET A 247 -3.35 -6.73 3.12
N THR A 248 -4.07 -7.16 2.08
CA THR A 248 -5.25 -6.46 1.57
C THR A 248 -6.44 -6.65 2.52
N ALA A 249 -6.54 -7.82 3.15
CA ALA A 249 -7.53 -8.12 4.18
C ALA A 249 -7.38 -7.17 5.37
N LEU A 250 -6.17 -7.05 5.92
CA LEU A 250 -5.89 -6.10 7.02
C LEU A 250 -6.19 -4.65 6.65
N HIS A 251 -5.89 -4.23 5.42
CA HIS A 251 -6.26 -2.89 4.94
C HIS A 251 -7.77 -2.70 4.95
N THR A 252 -8.51 -3.67 4.42
CA THR A 252 -9.98 -3.62 4.31
C THR A 252 -10.62 -3.61 5.69
N MET A 253 -10.13 -4.43 6.62
CA MET A 253 -10.57 -4.44 8.01
C MET A 253 -10.34 -3.09 8.71
N MET A 254 -9.19 -2.46 8.46
CA MET A 254 -8.88 -1.12 8.96
C MET A 254 -9.82 -0.06 8.36
N ASP A 255 -10.17 -0.18 7.07
CA ASP A 255 -11.12 0.73 6.43
C ASP A 255 -12.54 0.62 7.00
N LEU A 256 -12.94 -0.60 7.40
CA LEU A 256 -14.19 -0.92 8.10
C LEU A 256 -14.17 -0.55 9.60
N GLY A 257 -13.08 0.03 10.07
CA GLY A 257 -12.93 0.49 11.45
C GLY A 257 -12.78 -0.64 12.48
N LEU A 258 -12.36 -1.84 12.08
CA LEU A 258 -12.02 -2.91 13.01
C LEU A 258 -10.72 -2.57 13.77
N LYS A 259 -10.54 -3.15 14.97
CA LYS A 259 -9.36 -2.93 15.83
C LYS A 259 -8.13 -3.65 15.29
N THR A 260 -7.63 -3.12 14.19
CA THR A 260 -6.42 -3.58 13.54
C THR A 260 -5.78 -2.43 12.78
N ILE A 261 -4.51 -2.61 12.45
CA ILE A 261 -3.81 -1.81 11.46
C ILE A 261 -3.38 -2.72 10.32
N LYS A 262 -3.01 -2.11 9.18
CA LYS A 262 -2.23 -2.81 8.16
C LYS A 262 -0.74 -2.62 8.47
N PRO A 263 0.03 -3.69 8.78
CA PRO A 263 1.48 -3.59 8.93
C PRO A 263 2.13 -3.15 7.63
N ASP A 264 2.41 -1.86 7.50
CA ASP A 264 3.05 -1.33 6.31
C ASP A 264 4.56 -1.15 6.51
N ARG A 265 5.23 -0.77 5.43
CA ARG A 265 6.69 -0.61 5.41
C ARG A 265 7.17 0.45 6.39
N VAL A 266 6.40 1.54 6.55
CA VAL A 266 6.78 2.68 7.37
C VAL A 266 6.55 2.32 8.83
N MET A 267 5.32 1.95 9.19
CA MET A 267 4.95 1.63 10.56
C MET A 267 5.77 0.48 11.14
N THR A 268 5.97 -0.61 10.39
CA THR A 268 6.76 -1.74 10.89
C THR A 268 8.21 -1.31 11.16
N TYR A 269 8.78 -0.47 10.30
CA TYR A 269 10.13 0.06 10.52
C TYR A 269 10.19 0.99 11.73
N LEU A 270 9.21 1.89 11.91
CA LEU A 270 9.15 2.78 13.07
C LEU A 270 9.03 1.99 14.39
N PHE A 271 8.16 0.99 14.45
CA PHE A 271 8.01 0.13 15.63
C PHE A 271 9.28 -0.68 15.91
N SER A 272 9.93 -1.21 14.88
CA SER A 272 11.24 -1.86 15.01
C SER A 272 12.27 -0.90 15.60
N GLN A 273 12.39 0.32 15.07
CA GLN A 273 13.33 1.34 15.55
C GLN A 273 13.08 1.76 17.01
N LEU A 274 11.83 1.73 17.47
CA LEU A 274 11.47 2.02 18.87
C LEU A 274 11.77 0.86 19.83
N GLY A 275 12.17 -0.30 19.29
CA GLY A 275 12.35 -1.54 20.04
C GLY A 275 11.02 -2.13 20.52
N TRP A 276 9.94 -1.90 19.75
CA TRP A 276 8.59 -2.37 20.08
C TRP A 276 8.23 -3.71 19.41
N LEU A 277 9.13 -4.27 18.61
CA LEU A 277 8.97 -5.59 17.99
C LEU A 277 10.11 -6.51 18.41
N GLN A 278 9.77 -7.62 19.05
CA GLN A 278 10.71 -8.69 19.39
C GLN A 278 11.16 -9.45 18.13
N THR A 279 10.23 -9.63 17.18
CA THR A 279 10.51 -10.23 15.88
C THR A 279 11.57 -9.45 15.10
N LEU A 280 11.59 -8.11 15.25
CA LEU A 280 12.41 -7.16 14.48
C LEU A 280 13.12 -6.13 15.38
N PRO A 281 14.30 -6.47 15.94
CA PRO A 281 15.00 -5.58 16.86
C PRO A 281 15.47 -4.26 16.21
N PRO A 282 15.71 -3.19 17.00
CA PRO A 282 16.02 -1.85 16.51
C PRO A 282 17.35 -1.73 15.77
N SER A 283 18.21 -2.75 15.89
CA SER A 283 19.48 -2.82 15.16
C SER A 283 19.32 -3.14 13.67
N LEU A 284 18.15 -3.59 13.22
CA LEU A 284 17.90 -3.90 11.82
C LEU A 284 17.82 -2.63 10.97
N THR A 285 18.38 -2.71 9.78
CA THR A 285 18.25 -1.68 8.75
C THR A 285 16.83 -1.65 8.18
N LYS A 286 16.48 -0.54 7.51
CA LYS A 286 15.18 -0.42 6.82
C LYS A 286 15.02 -1.57 5.82
N GLU A 287 16.05 -1.85 5.02
CA GLU A 287 16.05 -2.89 3.99
C GLU A 287 15.80 -4.28 4.57
N GLU A 288 16.43 -4.59 5.70
CA GLU A 288 16.22 -5.86 6.42
C GLU A 288 14.79 -5.99 6.93
N VAL A 289 14.23 -4.94 7.56
CA VAL A 289 12.82 -4.93 8.00
C VAL A 289 11.88 -5.12 6.81
N LEU A 290 12.11 -4.39 5.70
CA LEU A 290 11.28 -4.46 4.51
C LEU A 290 11.34 -5.82 3.79
N ALA A 291 12.38 -6.63 4.05
CA ALA A 291 12.47 -7.97 3.50
C ALA A 291 11.51 -8.97 4.17
N VAL A 292 11.11 -8.70 5.42
CA VAL A 292 10.38 -9.67 6.25
C VAL A 292 9.11 -9.11 6.92
N TYR A 293 8.78 -7.82 6.73
CA TYR A 293 7.62 -7.19 7.40
C TYR A 293 6.26 -7.86 7.12
N THR A 294 6.15 -8.65 6.05
CA THR A 294 4.93 -9.39 5.70
C THR A 294 4.92 -10.82 6.24
N LYS A 295 5.88 -11.23 7.09
CA LYS A 295 5.88 -12.54 7.73
C LYS A 295 4.79 -12.60 8.80
N LEU A 296 4.12 -13.75 8.93
CA LEU A 296 2.93 -13.91 9.77
C LEU A 296 3.17 -13.47 11.22
N ASN A 297 4.26 -13.92 11.83
CA ASN A 297 4.61 -13.55 13.21
C ASN A 297 4.92 -12.05 13.38
N VAL A 298 5.49 -11.38 12.37
CA VAL A 298 5.69 -9.91 12.39
C VAL A 298 4.36 -9.20 12.29
N VAL A 299 3.49 -9.65 11.39
CA VAL A 299 2.15 -9.08 11.18
C VAL A 299 1.31 -9.23 12.45
N GLU A 300 1.32 -10.40 13.06
CA GLU A 300 0.65 -10.68 14.33
C GLU A 300 1.19 -9.82 15.47
N GLU A 301 2.52 -9.78 15.67
CA GLU A 301 3.10 -8.92 16.69
C GLU A 301 2.72 -7.45 16.45
N MET A 302 2.92 -6.95 15.24
CA MET A 302 2.66 -5.56 14.89
C MET A 302 1.20 -5.15 15.14
N THR A 303 0.24 -5.98 14.72
CA THR A 303 -1.20 -5.70 14.94
C THR A 303 -1.53 -5.70 16.42
N ASN A 304 -0.98 -6.63 17.21
CA ASN A 304 -1.19 -6.64 18.65
C ASN A 304 -0.55 -5.45 19.37
N ARG A 305 0.69 -5.07 19.02
CA ARG A 305 1.38 -3.89 19.60
C ARG A 305 0.66 -2.59 19.27
N ALA A 306 0.12 -2.48 18.05
CA ALA A 306 -0.65 -1.33 17.64
C ALA A 306 -1.99 -1.22 18.37
N ASP A 307 -2.63 -2.34 18.71
CA ASP A 307 -3.83 -2.35 19.55
C ASP A 307 -3.55 -1.82 20.97
N VAL A 308 -2.40 -2.17 21.57
CA VAL A 308 -1.95 -1.59 22.86
C VAL A 308 -1.72 -0.09 22.76
N PHE A 309 -1.11 0.38 21.67
CA PHE A 309 -0.93 1.81 21.41
C PHE A 309 -2.28 2.50 21.21
N ALA A 310 -3.17 1.94 20.39
CA ALA A 310 -4.49 2.50 20.18
C ALA A 310 -5.30 2.57 21.48
N ALA A 311 -5.21 1.56 22.36
CA ALA A 311 -5.85 1.58 23.68
C ALA A 311 -5.33 2.71 24.58
N SER A 312 -4.03 3.04 24.52
CA SER A 312 -3.47 4.16 25.29
C SER A 312 -3.93 5.52 24.77
N LEU A 313 -4.14 5.64 23.45
CA LEU A 313 -4.71 6.82 22.83
C LEU A 313 -6.21 6.98 23.13
N GLU A 314 -6.99 5.89 23.08
CA GLU A 314 -8.41 5.93 23.45
C GLU A 314 -8.58 6.42 24.89
N LYS A 315 -7.76 5.96 25.84
CA LYS A 315 -7.76 6.47 27.22
C LYS A 315 -7.50 7.98 27.33
N LYS A 316 -6.80 8.57 26.35
CA LYS A 316 -6.57 10.03 26.25
C LYS A 316 -7.66 10.78 25.47
N GLY A 317 -8.73 10.10 25.05
CA GLY A 317 -9.87 10.69 24.35
C GLY A 317 -9.76 10.66 22.83
N TYR A 318 -8.79 9.95 22.25
CA TYR A 318 -8.70 9.80 20.80
C TYR A 318 -9.69 8.76 20.28
N ALA A 319 -10.78 9.23 19.67
CA ALA A 319 -11.65 8.39 18.87
C ALA A 319 -10.93 7.89 17.59
N GLN A 320 -11.28 6.70 17.11
CA GLN A 320 -10.64 6.07 15.93
C GLN A 320 -9.12 5.92 16.07
N ALA A 321 -8.64 5.62 17.29
CA ALA A 321 -7.22 5.57 17.64
C ALA A 321 -6.34 4.78 16.65
N HIS A 322 -6.80 3.62 16.18
CA HIS A 322 -6.08 2.81 15.19
C HIS A 322 -5.82 3.55 13.87
N ARG A 323 -6.82 4.30 13.37
CA ARG A 323 -6.74 5.02 12.10
C ARG A 323 -5.88 6.27 12.23
N LEU A 324 -6.01 6.98 13.35
CA LEU A 324 -5.12 8.09 13.70
C LEU A 324 -3.66 7.63 13.79
N LEU A 325 -3.42 6.50 14.45
CA LEU A 325 -2.10 5.89 14.56
C LEU A 325 -1.52 5.59 13.17
N ASP A 326 -2.26 4.88 12.32
CA ASP A 326 -1.84 4.55 10.95
C ASP A 326 -1.48 5.82 10.17
N ILE A 327 -2.37 6.81 10.13
CA ILE A 327 -2.16 8.05 9.37
C ILE A 327 -0.90 8.77 9.84
N TRP A 328 -0.80 9.12 11.12
CA TRP A 328 0.25 10.02 11.61
C TRP A 328 1.63 9.36 11.61
N LEU A 329 1.72 8.09 11.97
CA LEU A 329 3.01 7.38 11.92
C LEU A 329 3.44 7.10 10.47
N VAL A 330 2.51 6.78 9.57
CA VAL A 330 2.85 6.66 8.15
C VAL A 330 3.36 8.00 7.62
N LYS A 331 2.67 9.12 7.86
CA LYS A 331 3.12 10.45 7.38
C LYS A 331 4.48 10.87 7.95
N TYR A 332 4.84 10.40 9.15
CA TYR A 332 6.17 10.65 9.71
C TYR A 332 7.31 10.01 8.89
N GLY A 333 7.14 8.76 8.45
CA GLY A 333 8.21 8.01 7.77
C GLY A 333 8.05 7.82 6.26
N GLN A 334 6.97 8.33 5.67
CA GLN A 334 6.68 8.24 4.24
C GLN A 334 7.58 9.18 3.43
N GLU A 335 7.84 8.81 2.17
CA GLU A 335 8.45 9.71 1.18
C GLU A 335 7.52 10.92 0.89
N PRO A 336 8.07 12.04 0.38
CA PRO A 336 7.26 13.22 0.05
C PRO A 336 6.02 12.88 -0.80
N GLU A 337 4.88 13.40 -0.36
CA GLU A 337 3.56 13.24 -0.97
C GLU A 337 2.90 14.63 -1.06
N PRO A 338 3.21 15.43 -2.09
CA PRO A 338 2.69 16.79 -2.23
C PRO A 338 1.16 16.87 -2.27
N ASP A 339 0.50 15.79 -2.70
CA ASP A 339 -0.96 15.66 -2.68
C ASP A 339 -1.54 15.66 -1.26
N PHE A 340 -0.76 15.26 -0.25
CA PHE A 340 -1.09 15.35 1.17
C PHE A 340 -0.44 16.56 1.87
N GLY A 341 0.25 17.43 1.13
CA GLY A 341 1.04 18.52 1.71
C GLY A 341 2.35 18.08 2.37
N ILE A 342 2.76 16.82 2.20
CA ILE A 342 4.01 16.29 2.75
C ILE A 342 5.15 16.51 1.75
N THR A 343 6.17 17.26 2.14
CA THR A 343 7.33 17.62 1.31
C THR A 343 8.62 16.97 1.79
N VAL A 344 8.62 16.39 3.00
CA VAL A 344 9.81 15.88 3.68
C VAL A 344 9.54 14.54 4.36
N ASN A 345 10.47 13.59 4.22
CA ASN A 345 10.52 12.37 5.04
C ASN A 345 11.24 12.66 6.37
N LEU A 346 10.53 12.66 7.50
CA LEU A 346 11.12 12.97 8.81
C LEU A 346 11.98 11.84 9.37
N GLN A 347 11.62 10.59 9.12
CA GLN A 347 12.42 9.43 9.56
C GLN A 347 13.82 9.42 8.96
N SER A 348 14.02 10.04 7.79
CA SER A 348 15.34 10.18 7.14
C SER A 348 16.23 11.27 7.75
N ARG A 349 15.71 12.08 8.69
CA ARG A 349 16.43 13.22 9.29
C ARG A 349 16.92 12.91 10.70
N GLY A 350 18.14 13.36 11.01
CA GLY A 350 18.72 13.24 12.35
C GLY A 350 18.69 11.80 12.88
N LYS A 351 18.22 11.64 14.11
CA LYS A 351 18.02 10.32 14.75
C LYS A 351 16.63 9.69 14.46
N GLY A 352 15.82 10.30 13.59
CA GLY A 352 14.46 9.86 13.27
C GLY A 352 13.58 9.71 14.52
N ILE A 353 12.67 8.72 14.50
CA ILE A 353 11.71 8.50 15.59
C ILE A 353 12.36 8.13 16.92
N ARG A 354 13.58 7.55 16.90
CA ARG A 354 14.35 7.28 18.13
C ARG A 354 14.76 8.57 18.81
N GLY A 355 15.29 9.53 18.06
CA GLY A 355 15.62 10.85 18.60
C GLY A 355 14.40 11.59 19.14
N LEU A 356 13.27 11.46 18.45
CA LEU A 356 12.02 12.03 18.93
C LEU A 356 11.62 11.40 20.28
N MET A 357 11.61 10.07 20.38
CA MET A 357 11.31 9.35 21.62
C MET A 357 12.31 9.70 22.75
N GLU A 358 13.60 9.79 22.46
CA GLU A 358 14.65 10.18 23.42
C GLU A 358 14.44 11.60 23.97
N SER A 359 13.84 12.50 23.17
CA SER A 359 13.58 13.89 23.58
C SER A 359 12.35 14.05 24.46
N LEU A 360 11.49 13.03 24.55
CA LEU A 360 10.27 13.11 25.35
C LEU A 360 10.62 13.02 26.83
N THR A 361 10.29 14.07 27.58
CA THR A 361 10.24 13.97 29.04
C THR A 361 9.03 13.13 29.40
N VAL A 362 9.27 11.88 29.79
CA VAL A 362 8.20 11.02 30.30
C VAL A 362 7.85 11.50 31.71
N ASN A 363 6.88 12.40 31.79
CA ASN A 363 6.30 12.76 33.08
C ASN A 363 5.62 11.52 33.65
N HIS A 364 6.12 11.04 34.78
CA HIS A 364 5.48 9.96 35.53
C HIS A 364 4.10 10.45 35.97
N THR A 365 3.06 9.89 35.34
CA THR A 365 1.66 10.15 35.71
C THR A 365 1.13 8.95 36.50
N ALA A 366 0.11 9.17 37.33
CA ALA A 366 -0.55 8.11 38.10
C ALA A 366 -1.19 7.01 37.24
N ASP A 367 -1.26 7.22 35.91
CA ASP A 367 -1.84 6.32 34.92
C ASP A 367 -0.85 5.33 34.30
N GLN A 368 0.42 5.35 34.70
CA GLN A 368 1.42 4.42 34.20
C GLN A 368 1.18 3.01 34.73
N ILE A 369 1.33 2.03 33.84
CA ILE A 369 1.24 0.62 34.19
C ILE A 369 2.64 0.00 34.20
N ASP A 370 2.86 -0.99 35.04
CA ASP A 370 4.09 -1.78 35.02
C ASP A 370 3.97 -3.00 34.08
N ALA A 371 5.03 -3.80 34.00
CA ALA A 371 5.04 -5.00 33.18
C ALA A 371 4.08 -6.09 33.70
N GLN A 372 3.81 -6.16 35.00
CA GLN A 372 2.90 -7.14 35.56
C GLN A 372 1.45 -6.81 35.19
N GLU A 373 1.06 -5.54 35.34
CA GLU A 373 -0.25 -5.05 34.93
C GLU A 373 -0.43 -5.16 33.41
N ALA A 374 0.60 -4.83 32.62
CA ALA A 374 0.55 -5.02 31.17
C ALA A 374 0.37 -6.49 30.77
N ALA A 375 0.99 -7.44 31.49
CA ALA A 375 0.80 -8.88 31.26
C ALA A 375 -0.64 -9.34 31.57
N GLN A 376 -1.29 -8.71 32.56
CA GLN A 376 -2.69 -8.99 32.89
C GLN A 376 -3.65 -8.38 31.86
N ARG A 377 -3.36 -7.16 31.39
CA ARG A 377 -4.21 -6.45 30.43
C ARG A 377 -4.10 -7.00 29.01
N TRP A 378 -2.89 -7.32 28.56
CA TRP A 378 -2.63 -7.89 27.23
C TRP A 378 -1.78 -9.15 27.36
N PRO A 379 -2.39 -10.27 27.77
CA PRO A 379 -1.72 -11.55 27.98
C PRO A 379 -1.20 -12.13 26.65
N MET A 380 0.02 -11.77 26.29
CA MET A 380 0.66 -12.05 25.03
C MET A 380 1.94 -12.84 25.25
N ALA A 381 2.12 -13.93 24.49
CA ALA A 381 3.36 -14.70 24.51
C ALA A 381 4.55 -13.90 23.95
N ASP A 382 5.76 -14.37 24.23
CA ASP A 382 6.97 -13.84 23.58
C ASP A 382 7.05 -14.33 22.12
N PHE A 383 7.45 -13.42 21.22
CA PHE A 383 7.68 -13.70 19.82
C PHE A 383 9.15 -14.02 19.57
N SER A 384 9.39 -15.05 18.75
CA SER A 384 10.72 -15.39 18.29
C SER A 384 11.25 -14.37 17.29
N ARG A 385 12.48 -13.91 17.53
CA ARG A 385 13.22 -13.06 16.60
C ARG A 385 13.33 -13.73 15.23
N ILE A 386 13.15 -12.95 14.17
CA ILE A 386 13.43 -13.42 12.81
C ILE A 386 14.94 -13.34 12.54
N ASP A 387 15.50 -14.46 12.09
CA ASP A 387 16.85 -14.47 11.52
C ASP A 387 16.80 -13.97 10.07
N VAL A 388 16.97 -12.66 9.91
CA VAL A 388 16.98 -12.00 8.60
C VAL A 388 18.18 -12.44 7.76
N LYS A 389 19.31 -12.80 8.39
CA LYS A 389 20.52 -13.24 7.66
C LYS A 389 20.29 -14.62 7.05
N ALA A 390 19.83 -15.58 7.84
CA ALA A 390 19.47 -16.91 7.34
C ALA A 390 18.43 -16.84 6.23
N LEU A 391 17.43 -15.96 6.36
CA LEU A 391 16.43 -15.74 5.30
C LEU A 391 17.03 -15.14 4.02
N ASN A 392 17.95 -14.18 4.14
CA ASN A 392 18.64 -13.60 3.00
C ASN A 392 19.55 -14.61 2.29
N GLU A 393 20.17 -15.52 3.04
CA GLU A 393 21.01 -16.60 2.51
C GLU A 393 20.19 -17.71 1.84
N ALA A 394 19.00 -18.02 2.38
CA ALA A 394 18.09 -19.03 1.83
C ALA A 394 17.31 -18.56 0.59
N MET A 395 17.17 -17.24 0.38
CA MET A 395 16.49 -16.72 -0.80
C MET A 395 17.33 -16.96 -2.06
N PRO A 396 16.76 -17.56 -3.13
CA PRO A 396 17.49 -17.77 -4.36
C PRO A 396 18.02 -16.43 -4.88
N LYS A 397 19.33 -16.37 -5.18
CA LYS A 397 20.05 -15.20 -5.71
C LYS A 397 19.50 -14.66 -7.05
N ASN A 398 18.39 -15.21 -7.55
CA ASN A 398 17.64 -14.79 -8.73
C ASN A 398 16.88 -13.46 -8.57
N ARG A 399 16.97 -12.79 -7.41
CA ARG A 399 16.85 -11.33 -7.44
C ARG A 399 18.06 -10.81 -8.18
N ALA A 400 17.93 -10.70 -9.52
CA ALA A 400 18.68 -9.72 -10.30
C ALA A 400 18.76 -8.49 -9.42
N ALA A 401 19.98 -8.20 -8.95
CA ALA A 401 20.21 -7.22 -7.92
C ALA A 401 19.36 -6.01 -8.30
N ARG A 402 18.32 -5.72 -7.53
CA ARG A 402 17.77 -4.37 -7.48
C ARG A 402 18.94 -3.59 -6.91
N ARG A 403 19.89 -3.26 -7.78
CA ARG A 403 20.95 -2.29 -7.53
C ARG A 403 20.16 -1.14 -6.97
N SER A 404 20.38 -0.81 -5.69
CA SER A 404 19.91 0.45 -5.13
C SER A 404 20.15 1.47 -6.23
N PRO A 405 19.10 2.15 -6.75
CA PRO A 405 19.20 2.94 -7.97
C PRO A 405 20.43 3.80 -7.78
N ARG A 406 21.46 3.54 -8.60
CA ARG A 406 22.78 4.12 -8.41
C ARG A 406 22.52 5.61 -8.56
N ILE A 407 22.52 6.33 -7.44
CA ILE A 407 22.19 7.76 -7.45
C ILE A 407 23.28 8.36 -8.33
N MET A 408 22.88 8.76 -9.53
CA MET A 408 23.83 9.31 -10.50
C MET A 408 24.33 10.64 -9.94
N THR A 409 25.56 11.02 -10.26
CA THR A 409 25.97 12.41 -10.05
C THR A 409 25.15 13.32 -10.95
N ARG A 410 25.14 14.63 -10.66
CA ARG A 410 24.45 15.59 -11.54
C ARG A 410 25.03 15.50 -12.96
N GLU A 411 26.36 15.42 -13.12
CA GLU A 411 26.98 15.32 -14.45
C GLU A 411 26.59 14.04 -15.18
N GLN A 412 26.51 12.91 -14.47
CA GLN A 412 26.06 11.64 -15.06
C GLN A 412 24.61 11.73 -15.55
N ALA A 413 23.72 12.32 -14.75
CA ALA A 413 22.33 12.52 -15.15
C ALA A 413 22.22 13.48 -16.36
N GLU A 414 23.05 14.52 -16.44
CA GLU A 414 23.10 15.41 -17.61
C GLU A 414 23.54 14.69 -18.87
N LYS A 415 24.60 13.88 -18.77
CA LYS A 415 25.06 13.10 -19.92
C LYS A 415 23.95 12.21 -20.46
N VAL A 416 23.28 11.46 -19.57
CA VAL A 416 22.15 10.60 -19.91
C VAL A 416 20.98 11.38 -20.51
N PHE A 417 20.63 12.53 -19.91
CA PHE A 417 19.59 13.42 -20.43
C PHE A 417 19.90 13.88 -21.86
N TYR A 418 21.11 14.37 -22.12
CA TYR A 418 21.48 14.91 -23.42
C TYR A 418 21.58 13.82 -24.50
N GLU A 419 22.12 12.65 -24.16
CA GLU A 419 22.18 11.51 -25.07
C GLU A 419 20.77 11.02 -25.46
N HIS A 420 19.88 10.88 -24.46
CA HIS A 420 18.50 10.46 -24.71
C HIS A 420 17.72 11.51 -25.51
N TRP A 421 17.77 12.78 -25.11
CA TRP A 421 17.07 13.86 -25.80
C TRP A 421 17.49 13.96 -27.27
N LYS A 422 18.80 13.90 -27.55
CA LYS A 422 19.31 13.94 -28.92
C LYS A 422 18.79 12.78 -29.76
N LYS A 423 18.79 11.56 -29.18
CA LYS A 423 18.29 10.36 -29.86
C LYS A 423 16.78 10.44 -30.09
N ALA A 424 16.01 10.75 -29.05
CA ALA A 424 14.56 10.80 -29.11
C ALA A 424 14.06 11.92 -30.05
N TYR A 425 14.73 13.07 -30.10
CA TYR A 425 14.44 14.12 -31.09
C TYR A 425 14.70 13.66 -32.52
N ALA A 426 15.79 12.92 -32.76
CA ALA A 426 16.08 12.40 -34.10
C ALA A 426 15.04 11.38 -34.58
N GLU A 427 14.48 10.59 -33.66
CA GLU A 427 13.44 9.60 -33.95
C GLU A 427 12.03 10.23 -34.05
N LEU A 428 11.71 11.20 -33.19
CA LEU A 428 10.38 11.78 -33.02
C LEU A 428 10.45 13.33 -32.86
N PRO A 429 10.81 14.07 -33.91
CA PRO A 429 11.07 15.51 -33.84
C PRO A 429 9.83 16.38 -33.59
N HIS A 430 8.63 15.82 -33.75
CA HIS A 430 7.35 16.49 -33.46
C HIS A 430 6.94 16.39 -31.99
N ILE A 431 7.53 15.45 -31.24
CA ILE A 431 7.20 15.19 -29.83
C ILE A 431 8.24 15.84 -28.92
N TYR A 432 9.52 15.69 -29.27
CA TYR A 432 10.61 16.25 -28.48
C TYR A 432 10.96 17.65 -28.98
N PRO A 433 11.19 18.64 -28.09
CA PRO A 433 11.58 19.98 -28.51
C PRO A 433 12.94 19.97 -29.19
N SER A 434 13.10 20.81 -30.21
CA SER A 434 14.35 20.91 -30.98
C SER A 434 15.47 21.53 -30.16
N ARG A 435 16.71 21.36 -30.62
CA ARG A 435 17.88 22.02 -30.01
C ARG A 435 17.78 23.55 -30.01
N GLU A 436 17.08 24.13 -30.99
CA GLU A 436 16.89 25.57 -31.16
C GLU A 436 15.81 26.12 -30.22
N GLN A 437 14.73 25.35 -30.00
CA GLN A 437 13.70 25.69 -29.03
C GLN A 437 14.16 25.44 -27.58
N GLY A 438 15.01 24.44 -27.39
CA GLY A 438 15.50 24.02 -26.09
C GLY A 438 14.40 23.47 -25.18
N ILE A 439 14.80 23.10 -23.96
CA ILE A 439 13.87 22.77 -22.87
C ILE A 439 14.04 23.85 -21.81
N ALA A 440 12.93 24.46 -21.38
CA ALA A 440 12.97 25.44 -20.31
C ALA A 440 13.67 24.87 -19.05
N ASN A 441 14.37 25.72 -18.31
CA ASN A 441 15.23 25.26 -17.20
C ASN A 441 14.46 24.47 -16.14
N ALA A 442 13.23 24.86 -15.80
CA ALA A 442 12.43 24.17 -14.79
C ALA A 442 12.08 22.71 -15.17
N PRO A 443 11.50 22.43 -16.36
CA PRO A 443 11.32 21.07 -16.86
C PRO A 443 12.63 20.28 -16.95
N LYS A 444 13.70 20.88 -17.46
CA LYS A 444 15.02 20.24 -17.55
C LYS A 444 15.51 19.76 -16.17
N GLU A 445 15.43 20.62 -15.15
CA GLU A 445 15.82 20.27 -13.77
C GLU A 445 14.92 19.21 -13.13
N ALA A 446 13.64 19.14 -13.50
CA ALA A 446 12.74 18.09 -13.03
C ALA A 446 13.09 16.73 -13.66
N ILE A 447 13.35 16.68 -14.97
CA ILE A 447 13.78 15.45 -15.67
C ILE A 447 15.11 14.96 -15.10
N LEU A 448 16.06 15.86 -14.89
CA LEU A 448 17.38 15.51 -14.36
C LEU A 448 17.31 14.97 -12.93
N ARG A 449 16.40 15.50 -12.09
CA ARG A 449 16.11 14.94 -10.75
C ARG A 449 15.56 13.52 -10.83
N LEU A 450 14.71 13.20 -11.81
CA LEU A 450 14.17 11.86 -12.02
C LEU A 450 15.27 10.89 -12.49
N ILE A 451 16.05 11.27 -13.51
CA ILE A 451 17.18 10.47 -14.01
C ILE A 451 18.21 10.23 -12.90
N LYS A 452 18.52 11.25 -12.09
CA LYS A 452 19.42 11.14 -10.94
C LYS A 452 18.96 10.07 -9.93
N ARG A 453 17.65 9.90 -9.79
CA ARG A 453 17.01 8.88 -8.92
C ARG A 453 16.90 7.50 -9.61
N GLY A 454 17.47 7.35 -10.80
CA GLY A 454 17.48 6.11 -11.56
C GLY A 454 16.19 5.84 -12.33
N VAL A 455 15.35 6.87 -12.55
CA VAL A 455 14.21 6.75 -13.48
C VAL A 455 14.77 6.68 -14.91
N ASP A 456 14.19 5.80 -15.72
CA ASP A 456 14.53 5.71 -17.15
C ASP A 456 14.36 7.07 -17.83
N PRO A 457 15.29 7.52 -18.69
CA PRO A 457 15.22 8.84 -19.30
C PRO A 457 13.92 9.04 -20.09
N ASP A 458 13.46 8.05 -20.84
CA ASP A 458 12.24 8.19 -21.64
C ASP A 458 11.02 8.45 -20.77
N GLU A 459 10.89 7.68 -19.69
CA GLU A 459 9.84 7.87 -18.68
C GLU A 459 9.97 9.23 -17.98
N ALA A 460 11.19 9.70 -17.71
CA ALA A 460 11.43 10.99 -17.09
C ALA A 460 11.00 12.17 -17.99
N PHE A 461 11.29 12.09 -19.29
CA PHE A 461 10.84 13.09 -20.27
C PHE A 461 9.32 13.10 -20.39
N ARG A 462 8.69 11.93 -20.56
CA ARG A 462 7.23 11.80 -20.65
C ARG A 462 6.52 12.37 -19.42
N GLN A 463 7.04 12.07 -18.22
CA GLN A 463 6.42 12.55 -16.97
C GLN A 463 6.46 14.06 -16.78
N VAL A 464 7.46 14.75 -17.34
CA VAL A 464 7.67 16.19 -17.08
C VAL A 464 7.17 17.05 -18.23
N LEU A 465 7.32 16.60 -19.46
CA LEU A 465 6.90 17.35 -20.65
C LEU A 465 5.46 17.02 -21.07
N ASP A 466 4.78 16.17 -20.30
CA ASP A 466 3.42 15.69 -20.57
C ASP A 466 3.26 15.17 -22.01
N LEU A 467 4.32 14.50 -22.49
CA LEU A 467 4.31 13.90 -23.83
C LEU A 467 3.29 12.77 -23.78
N GLU A 468 2.20 12.93 -24.53
CA GLU A 468 1.17 11.91 -24.65
C GLU A 468 1.83 10.58 -25.02
N ARG A 469 1.34 9.49 -24.43
CA ARG A 469 1.67 8.16 -24.95
C ARG A 469 0.94 8.05 -26.27
N ASP A 470 1.65 8.25 -27.37
CA ASP A 470 1.26 7.59 -28.61
C ASP A 470 1.30 6.07 -28.30
N ASP A 471 0.11 5.49 -28.26
CA ASP A 471 -0.18 4.11 -27.86
C ASP A 471 0.50 3.06 -28.75
#